data_AF-A0A5B0LWG4-F1
#
_entry.id   AF-A0A5B0LWG4-F1
#
_cell.length_a   1.000
_cell.length_b   1.000
_cell.length_c   1.000
_cell.angle_alpha   90.00
_cell.angle_beta   90.00
_cell.angle_gamma   90.00
#
_symmetry.space_group_name_H-M   'P 1'
#
loop_
_entity.id
_entity.type
_entity.pdbx_description
1 polymer ?
#
loop_
_entity_poly.entity_id
_entity_poly.type
_entity_poly.pdbx_seq_one_letter_code
_entity_poly.pdbx_strand_id
1 'polypeptide(L)'
;MRWATERHKKLAKLMRLLVRVPDNGSSIPEELERLVGHSHLTNTMVMANRLNAACVIVHSSLIQILSLQLEWHIKLPKVFVKTTSQLEDEPLLRDWNSQIDRIKQAIAYGLISGIPGDFSEALIVTLTGDLPNPRESRPVLNQPDLSANLPDQPNHADSLLNQEQPLHFNQPNPPNVAEELPNIHQPLPVMDEAEGDEIDEEEAYHADMENILSETMRADLEQDTGVEV
;
A
#
# COMPACT_ATOMS: atom_id res chain seq x y z
N MET A 1 19.26 7.84 1.80
CA MET A 1 18.26 6.75 1.83
C MET A 1 18.08 6.17 3.23
N ARG A 2 19.10 5.54 3.85
CA ARG A 2 18.98 4.83 5.15
C ARG A 2 18.28 5.63 6.26
N TRP A 3 18.66 6.89 6.47
CA TRP A 3 18.00 7.73 7.48
C TRP A 3 16.49 7.92 7.18
N ALA A 4 16.14 8.16 5.92
CA ALA A 4 14.75 8.40 5.52
C ALA A 4 13.91 7.12 5.61
N THR A 5 14.45 5.96 5.21
CA THR A 5 13.73 4.68 5.31
C THR A 5 13.43 4.31 6.76
N GLU A 6 14.40 4.50 7.66
CA GLU A 6 14.21 4.23 9.10
C GLU A 6 13.28 5.26 9.75
N ARG A 7 13.37 6.53 9.35
CA ARG A 7 12.47 7.58 9.84
C ARG A 7 11.03 7.33 9.42
N HIS A 8 10.79 6.91 8.18
CA HIS A 8 9.48 6.49 7.68
C HIS A 8 8.93 5.35 8.52
N LYS A 9 9.67 4.25 8.67
CA LYS A 9 9.25 3.07 9.47
C LYS A 9 8.87 3.47 10.90
N LYS A 10 9.70 4.31 11.53
CA LYS A 10 9.45 4.81 12.90
C LYS A 10 8.17 5.63 12.98
N LEU A 11 7.93 6.54 12.04
CA LEU A 11 6.73 7.39 12.03
C LEU A 11 5.46 6.58 11.77
N ALA A 12 5.48 5.68 10.79
CA ALA A 12 4.35 4.80 10.51
C ALA A 12 4.00 3.91 11.72
N LYS A 13 5.02 3.39 12.43
CA LYS A 13 4.82 2.66 13.69
C LYS A 13 4.14 3.53 14.75
N LEU A 14 4.59 4.76 14.95
CA LEU A 14 3.99 5.68 15.92
C LEU A 14 2.54 6.03 15.57
N MET A 15 2.22 6.25 14.29
CA MET A 15 0.84 6.48 13.84
C MET A 15 -0.07 5.30 14.17
N ARG A 16 0.39 4.08 13.89
CA ARG A 16 -0.33 2.86 14.25
C ARG A 16 -0.60 2.76 15.74
N LEU A 17 0.38 3.08 16.56
CA LEU A 17 0.19 3.07 18.02
C LEU A 17 -0.82 4.13 18.44
N LEU A 18 -0.76 5.33 17.87
CA LEU A 18 -1.67 6.43 18.19
C LEU A 18 -3.14 6.09 17.87
N VAL A 19 -3.41 5.40 16.75
CA VAL A 19 -4.79 4.97 16.39
C VAL A 19 -5.34 3.92 17.36
N ARG A 20 -4.47 3.12 17.96
CA ARG A 20 -4.86 2.01 18.85
C ARG A 20 -4.94 2.40 20.33
N VAL A 21 -4.41 3.55 20.71
CA VAL A 21 -4.42 4.00 22.11
C VAL A 21 -5.79 4.61 22.44
N PRO A 22 -6.46 4.18 23.51
CA PRO A 22 -7.72 4.79 23.92
C PRO A 22 -7.50 6.24 24.37
N ASP A 23 -8.47 7.13 24.11
CA ASP A 23 -8.41 8.57 24.43
C ASP A 23 -8.15 8.88 25.91
N ASN A 24 -8.49 7.94 26.80
CA ASN A 24 -8.28 8.05 28.24
C ASN A 24 -6.82 7.77 28.66
N GLY A 25 -5.96 7.31 27.75
CA GLY A 25 -4.55 7.02 28.00
C GLY A 25 -4.30 5.90 29.00
N SER A 26 -5.25 4.98 29.20
CA SER A 26 -5.14 3.92 30.23
C SER A 26 -4.00 2.94 29.99
N SER A 27 -3.53 2.81 28.74
CA SER A 27 -2.38 1.99 28.37
C SER A 27 -1.61 2.69 27.25
N ILE A 28 -0.61 3.48 27.63
CA ILE A 28 0.27 4.17 26.68
C ILE A 28 1.52 3.30 26.50
N PRO A 29 1.83 2.85 25.28
CA PRO A 29 3.08 2.17 24.97
C PRO A 29 4.29 3.06 25.30
N GLU A 30 5.39 2.47 25.80
CA GLU A 30 6.62 3.21 26.17
C GLU A 30 7.14 4.11 25.03
N GLU A 31 6.96 3.67 23.78
CA GLU A 31 7.37 4.39 22.57
C GLU A 31 6.60 5.71 22.37
N LEU A 32 5.34 5.75 22.81
CA LEU A 32 4.51 6.95 22.82
C LEU A 32 4.69 7.76 24.10
N GLU A 33 5.05 7.13 25.22
CA GLU A 33 5.25 7.81 26.50
C GLU A 33 6.29 8.92 26.40
N ARG A 34 7.39 8.70 25.67
CA ARG A 34 8.42 9.75 25.46
C ARG A 34 7.91 10.93 24.65
N LEU A 35 7.00 10.70 23.70
CA LEU A 35 6.43 11.75 22.87
C LEU A 35 5.36 12.52 23.64
N VAL A 36 4.38 11.80 24.19
CA VAL A 36 3.23 12.37 24.91
C VAL A 36 3.67 13.00 26.24
N GLY A 37 4.70 12.44 26.88
CA GLY A 37 5.36 12.91 28.11
C GLY A 37 6.37 14.04 27.91
N HIS A 38 6.56 14.53 26.68
CA HIS A 38 7.49 15.63 26.43
C HIS A 38 7.02 16.93 27.13
N SER A 39 7.97 17.71 27.66
CA SER A 39 7.71 18.95 28.42
C SER A 39 6.78 19.95 27.71
N HIS A 40 6.89 20.02 26.39
CA HIS A 40 6.03 20.87 25.55
C HIS A 40 4.57 20.40 25.45
N LEU A 41 4.29 19.11 25.63
CA LEU A 41 2.94 18.55 25.60
C LEU A 41 2.33 18.42 27.01
N THR A 42 3.15 18.22 28.03
CA THR A 42 2.72 18.04 29.44
C THR A 42 2.10 19.29 30.05
N ASN A 43 2.25 20.47 29.44
CA ASN A 43 1.50 21.67 29.84
C ASN A 43 -0.01 21.52 29.65
N THR A 44 -0.46 20.52 28.89
CA THR A 44 -1.88 20.24 28.67
C THR A 44 -2.38 19.25 29.70
N MET A 45 -3.30 19.67 30.58
CA MET A 45 -3.82 18.83 31.68
C MET A 45 -4.61 17.60 31.20
N VAL A 46 -5.14 17.62 29.97
CA VAL A 46 -5.99 16.54 29.44
C VAL A 46 -5.18 15.62 28.53
N MET A 47 -5.19 14.32 28.83
CA MET A 47 -4.47 13.30 28.05
C MET A 47 -4.92 13.24 26.59
N ALA A 48 -6.22 13.30 26.32
CA ALA A 48 -6.76 13.33 24.96
C ALA A 48 -6.16 14.47 24.11
N ASN A 49 -5.95 15.66 24.69
CA ASN A 49 -5.32 16.77 23.97
C ASN A 49 -3.83 16.50 23.67
N ARG A 50 -3.13 15.80 24.57
CA ARG A 50 -1.74 15.40 24.36
C ARG A 50 -1.64 14.36 23.25
N LEU A 51 -2.58 13.42 23.18
CA LEU A 51 -2.68 12.42 22.11
C LEU A 51 -3.01 13.09 20.76
N ASN A 52 -3.97 14.02 20.73
CA ASN A 52 -4.27 14.81 19.53
C ASN A 52 -3.07 15.61 19.04
N ALA A 53 -2.34 16.27 19.94
CA ALA A 53 -1.10 16.97 19.59
C ALA A 53 -0.04 16.00 19.04
N ALA A 54 0.11 14.81 19.63
CA ALA A 54 0.99 13.77 19.12
C ALA A 54 0.58 13.30 17.72
N CYS A 55 -0.71 13.09 17.46
CA CYS A 55 -1.24 12.77 16.13
C CYS A 55 -0.86 13.83 15.10
N VAL A 56 -1.07 15.11 15.44
CA VAL A 56 -0.69 16.24 14.57
C VAL A 56 0.81 16.24 14.28
N ILE A 57 1.65 16.11 15.29
CA ILE A 57 3.11 16.14 15.16
C ILE A 57 3.61 14.97 14.31
N VAL A 58 3.14 13.76 14.59
CA VAL A 58 3.58 12.55 13.89
C VAL A 58 3.10 12.58 12.45
N HIS A 59 1.83 12.94 12.20
CA HIS A 59 1.30 13.03 10.84
C HIS A 59 2.06 14.07 10.00
N SER A 60 2.25 15.27 10.55
CA SER A 60 2.99 16.34 9.86
C SER A 60 4.43 15.93 9.55
N SER A 61 5.09 15.26 10.51
CA SER A 61 6.46 14.75 10.33
C SER A 61 6.51 13.66 9.26
N LEU A 62 5.48 12.81 9.17
CA LEU A 62 5.41 11.77 8.15
C LEU A 62 5.31 12.41 6.77
N ILE A 63 4.37 13.33 6.55
CA ILE A 63 4.19 14.02 5.27
C ILE A 63 5.52 14.62 4.79
N GLN A 64 6.25 15.31 5.66
CA GLN A 64 7.57 15.87 5.32
C GLN A 64 8.55 14.81 4.83
N ILE A 65 8.59 13.65 5.49
CA ILE A 65 9.46 12.54 5.08
C ILE A 65 8.99 11.95 3.75
N LEU A 66 7.69 11.78 3.52
CA LEU A 66 7.19 11.24 2.25
C LEU A 66 7.55 12.17 1.09
N SER A 67 7.33 13.48 1.24
CA SER A 67 7.70 14.48 0.23
C SER A 67 9.20 14.46 -0.07
N LEU A 68 10.03 14.42 0.98
CA LEU A 68 11.48 14.34 0.82
C LEU A 68 11.92 13.06 0.11
N GLN A 69 11.30 11.92 0.44
CA GLN A 69 11.60 10.64 -0.21
C GLN A 69 11.29 10.69 -1.71
N LEU A 70 10.15 11.27 -2.10
CA LEU A 70 9.78 11.43 -3.51
C LEU A 70 10.75 12.34 -4.27
N GLU A 71 11.08 13.51 -3.69
CA GLU A 71 12.04 14.44 -4.29
C GLU A 71 13.40 13.78 -4.50
N TRP A 72 13.87 13.09 -3.46
CA TRP A 72 15.16 12.41 -3.50
C TRP A 72 15.17 11.25 -4.49
N HIS A 73 14.06 10.53 -4.64
CA HIS A 73 13.97 9.39 -5.55
C HIS A 73 14.31 9.75 -7.01
N ILE A 74 14.16 11.03 -7.43
CA ILE A 74 14.52 11.49 -8.78
C ILE A 74 16.03 11.35 -9.06
N LYS A 75 16.88 11.59 -8.05
CA LYS A 75 18.34 11.73 -8.22
C LYS A 75 19.13 10.65 -7.49
N LEU A 76 18.68 10.21 -6.32
CA LEU A 76 19.44 9.34 -5.43
C LEU A 76 19.72 7.93 -6.02
N PRO A 77 18.78 7.28 -6.75
CA PRO A 77 19.08 6.02 -7.43
C PRO A 77 20.20 6.14 -8.48
N LYS A 78 20.24 7.26 -9.23
CA LYS A 78 21.30 7.51 -10.22
C LYS A 78 22.67 7.68 -9.57
N VAL A 79 22.70 8.28 -8.37
CA VAL A 79 23.93 8.41 -7.59
C VAL A 79 24.39 7.03 -7.10
N PHE A 80 23.48 6.19 -6.62
CA PHE A 80 23.79 4.84 -6.15
C PHE A 80 24.47 3.97 -7.22
N VAL A 81 23.98 4.03 -8.47
CA VAL A 81 24.58 3.29 -9.60
C VAL A 81 25.99 3.79 -9.93
N LYS A 82 26.26 5.09 -9.70
CA LYS A 82 27.56 5.72 -10.00
C LYS A 82 28.58 5.58 -8.87
N THR A 83 28.15 5.18 -7.67
CA THR A 83 29.02 4.99 -6.52
C THR A 83 29.45 3.54 -6.37
N THR A 84 30.63 3.31 -5.78
CA THR A 84 31.09 1.96 -5.45
C THR A 84 30.09 1.26 -4.54
N SER A 85 29.72 0.04 -4.89
CA SER A 85 28.78 -0.77 -4.10
C SER A 85 29.29 -0.96 -2.67
N GLN A 86 28.41 -0.71 -1.71
CA GLN A 86 28.64 -0.89 -0.29
C GLN A 86 27.86 -2.10 0.22
N LEU A 87 28.31 -2.63 1.37
CA LEU A 87 27.59 -3.67 2.09
C LEU A 87 26.20 -3.12 2.50
N GLU A 88 25.15 -3.91 2.23
CA GLU A 88 23.72 -3.58 2.49
C GLU A 88 23.06 -2.60 1.51
N ASP A 89 23.66 -2.29 0.36
CA ASP A 89 23.00 -1.44 -0.64
C ASP A 89 21.75 -2.10 -1.26
N GLU A 90 21.81 -3.39 -1.57
CA GLU A 90 20.69 -4.16 -2.13
C GLU A 90 19.44 -4.15 -1.23
N PRO A 91 19.52 -4.53 0.06
CA PRO A 91 18.35 -4.47 0.93
C PRO A 91 17.87 -3.05 1.16
N LEU A 92 18.77 -2.06 1.22
CA LEU A 92 18.39 -0.65 1.37
C LEU A 92 17.64 -0.11 0.15
N LEU A 93 18.08 -0.45 -1.06
CA LEU A 93 17.41 -0.08 -2.30
C LEU A 93 16.04 -0.75 -2.44
N ARG A 94 15.95 -2.04 -2.05
CA ARG A 94 14.67 -2.76 -2.02
C ARG A 94 13.68 -2.10 -1.05
N ASP A 95 14.12 -1.81 0.17
CA ASP A 95 13.31 -1.11 1.17
C ASP A 95 12.88 0.28 0.70
N TRP A 96 13.81 1.03 0.10
CA TRP A 96 13.55 2.35 -0.47
C TRP A 96 12.50 2.30 -1.56
N ASN A 97 12.67 1.43 -2.56
CA ASN A 97 11.74 1.31 -3.68
C ASN A 97 10.35 0.87 -3.20
N SER A 98 10.28 -0.12 -2.31
CA SER A 98 9.03 -0.56 -1.70
C SER A 98 8.30 0.59 -0.98
N GLN A 99 9.02 1.41 -0.22
CA GLN A 99 8.42 2.60 0.41
C GLN A 99 7.94 3.62 -0.63
N ILE A 100 8.71 3.88 -1.69
CA ILE A 100 8.34 4.82 -2.75
C ILE A 100 7.08 4.36 -3.48
N ASP A 101 6.98 3.07 -3.82
CA ASP A 101 5.80 2.52 -4.50
C ASP A 101 4.56 2.63 -3.64
N ARG A 102 4.67 2.38 -2.33
CA ARG A 102 3.58 2.57 -1.37
C ARG A 102 3.18 4.02 -1.19
N ILE A 103 4.14 4.95 -1.22
CA ILE A 103 3.85 6.39 -1.19
C ILE A 103 3.06 6.79 -2.44
N LYS A 104 3.51 6.36 -3.63
CA LYS A 104 2.80 6.60 -4.89
C LYS A 104 1.38 6.01 -4.86
N GLN A 105 1.23 4.80 -4.33
CA GLN A 105 -0.07 4.15 -4.17
C GLN A 105 -0.98 4.93 -3.20
N ALA A 106 -0.47 5.38 -2.06
CA ALA A 106 -1.22 6.18 -1.11
C ALA A 106 -1.68 7.52 -1.71
N ILE A 107 -0.85 8.13 -2.57
CA ILE A 107 -1.22 9.33 -3.34
C ILE A 107 -2.32 9.02 -4.35
N ALA A 108 -2.18 7.94 -5.13
CA ALA A 108 -3.16 7.53 -6.13
C ALA A 108 -4.53 7.22 -5.52
N TYR A 109 -4.57 6.71 -4.29
CA TYR A 109 -5.80 6.46 -3.53
C TYR A 109 -6.29 7.70 -2.75
N GLY A 110 -5.58 8.83 -2.79
CA GLY A 110 -5.96 10.04 -2.07
C GLY A 110 -5.93 9.89 -0.54
N LEU A 111 -5.07 9.00 0.00
CA LEU A 111 -5.05 8.66 1.42
C LEU A 111 -4.24 9.64 2.28
N ILE A 112 -3.41 10.48 1.66
CA ILE A 112 -2.58 11.47 2.37
C ILE A 112 -3.41 12.74 2.55
N SER A 113 -3.97 12.92 3.74
CA SER A 113 -4.72 14.14 4.07
C SER A 113 -3.78 15.35 4.18
N GLY A 114 -4.23 16.49 3.66
CA GLY A 114 -3.56 17.77 3.89
C GLY A 114 -3.81 18.37 5.27
N ILE A 115 -4.71 17.78 6.06
CA ILE A 115 -5.08 18.26 7.39
C ILE A 115 -4.16 17.58 8.43
N PRO A 116 -3.36 18.35 9.20
CA PRO A 116 -2.50 17.77 10.22
C PRO A 116 -3.28 16.97 11.26
N GLY A 117 -2.80 15.76 11.57
CA GLY A 117 -3.44 14.84 12.51
C GLY A 117 -4.62 14.04 11.96
N ASP A 118 -5.12 14.38 10.77
CA ASP A 118 -6.17 13.60 10.08
C ASP A 118 -5.53 12.50 9.23
N PHE A 119 -5.63 11.25 9.66
CA PHE A 119 -5.13 10.11 8.90
C PHE A 119 -5.97 8.86 9.19
N SER A 120 -6.09 8.01 8.17
CA SER A 120 -6.88 6.78 8.25
C SER A 120 -6.01 5.55 8.51
N GLU A 121 -6.62 4.48 9.02
CA GLU A 121 -5.96 3.17 9.12
C GLU A 121 -5.53 2.66 7.73
N ALA A 122 -6.28 3.01 6.67
CA ALA A 122 -5.94 2.67 5.30
C ALA A 122 -4.61 3.28 4.84
N LEU A 123 -4.31 4.53 5.25
CA LEU A 123 -3.01 5.14 4.99
C LEU A 123 -1.88 4.35 5.68
N ILE A 124 -2.08 3.99 6.95
CA ILE A 124 -1.09 3.24 7.73
C ILE A 124 -0.81 1.89 7.07
N VAL A 125 -1.86 1.13 6.77
CA VAL A 125 -1.83 -0.17 6.08
C VAL A 125 -1.06 -0.08 4.77
N THR A 126 -1.36 0.93 3.95
CA THR A 126 -0.72 1.12 2.63
C THR A 126 0.77 1.40 2.78
N LEU A 127 1.16 2.29 3.69
CA LEU A 127 2.57 2.69 3.88
C LEU A 127 3.42 1.58 4.51
N THR A 128 2.86 0.80 5.43
CA THR A 128 3.59 -0.32 6.04
C THR A 128 3.55 -1.59 5.21
N GLY A 129 2.62 -1.69 4.25
CA GLY A 129 2.37 -2.91 3.47
C GLY A 129 1.84 -4.05 4.34
N ASP A 130 1.26 -3.73 5.50
CA ASP A 130 0.66 -4.72 6.39
C ASP A 130 -0.78 -4.87 5.92
N LEU A 131 -1.17 -6.05 5.41
CA LEU A 131 -2.57 -6.31 5.07
C LEU A 131 -3.43 -6.13 6.33
N PRO A 132 -4.60 -5.46 6.23
CA PRO A 132 -5.53 -5.40 7.35
C PRO A 132 -5.98 -6.84 7.65
N ASN A 133 -5.92 -7.24 8.91
CA ASN A 133 -6.37 -8.56 9.33
C ASN A 133 -7.85 -8.71 8.92
N PRO A 134 -8.26 -9.70 8.10
CA PRO A 134 -9.63 -9.82 7.57
C PRO A 134 -10.74 -9.97 8.61
N ARG A 135 -10.40 -9.95 9.90
CA ARG A 135 -11.32 -10.17 11.02
C ARG A 135 -11.94 -8.89 11.57
N GLU A 136 -11.44 -7.70 11.23
CA GLU A 136 -11.95 -6.43 11.76
C GLU A 136 -12.88 -5.68 10.79
N SER A 137 -13.04 -6.18 9.55
CA SER A 137 -13.95 -5.61 8.54
C SER A 137 -15.14 -6.53 8.29
N ARG A 138 -16.00 -6.71 9.29
CA ARG A 138 -17.39 -7.12 9.03
C ARG A 138 -18.32 -5.97 9.43
N PRO A 139 -19.02 -5.34 8.49
CA PRO A 139 -20.21 -4.58 8.83
C PRO A 139 -21.18 -5.55 9.50
N VAL A 140 -21.64 -5.23 10.71
CA VAL A 140 -22.75 -5.93 11.35
C VAL A 140 -23.99 -5.67 10.50
N LEU A 141 -24.24 -6.52 9.52
CA LEU A 141 -25.50 -6.55 8.82
C LEU A 141 -26.52 -7.10 9.81
N ASN A 142 -27.39 -6.22 10.32
CA ASN A 142 -28.54 -6.58 11.14
C ASN A 142 -29.31 -7.72 10.46
N GLN A 143 -29.24 -8.94 11.02
CA GLN A 143 -30.15 -10.01 10.66
C GLN A 143 -31.50 -9.73 11.34
N PRO A 144 -32.63 -9.78 10.62
CA PRO A 144 -33.94 -9.72 11.24
C PRO A 144 -34.19 -11.01 12.02
N ASP A 145 -34.65 -10.82 13.25
CA ASP A 145 -35.10 -11.83 14.19
C ASP A 145 -36.19 -12.72 13.56
N LEU A 146 -35.87 -13.99 13.32
CA LEU A 146 -36.82 -15.05 12.97
C LEU A 146 -36.89 -16.04 14.14
N SER A 147 -37.29 -15.53 15.31
CA SER A 147 -37.77 -16.35 16.41
C SER A 147 -39.24 -16.71 16.21
N ALA A 148 -39.52 -17.89 15.65
CA ALA A 148 -40.85 -18.51 15.80
C ALA A 148 -40.81 -20.04 15.57
N ASN A 149 -40.98 -20.79 16.68
CA ASN A 149 -41.75 -22.05 16.83
C ASN A 149 -41.30 -23.28 16.00
N LEU A 150 -41.09 -24.52 16.47
CA LEU A 150 -41.44 -25.37 17.63
C LEU A 150 -40.74 -26.76 17.34
N PRO A 151 -40.92 -27.87 18.09
CA PRO A 151 -40.68 -28.19 19.50
C PRO A 151 -39.71 -29.40 19.70
N ASP A 152 -39.48 -29.73 20.98
CA ASP A 152 -38.78 -30.89 21.56
C ASP A 152 -39.02 -32.28 20.91
N GLN A 153 -37.93 -33.07 20.80
CA GLN A 153 -37.98 -34.49 21.14
C GLN A 153 -36.60 -35.05 21.58
N PRO A 154 -36.51 -35.78 22.70
CA PRO A 154 -35.26 -36.37 23.20
C PRO A 154 -35.15 -37.90 22.95
N ASN A 155 -33.92 -38.40 23.14
CA ASN A 155 -33.48 -39.78 23.42
C ASN A 155 -33.30 -40.80 22.28
N HIS A 156 -32.06 -41.26 22.10
CA HIS A 156 -31.55 -42.62 22.43
C HIS A 156 -30.19 -42.80 21.73
N ALA A 157 -29.07 -42.87 22.46
CA ALA A 157 -28.48 -44.06 23.09
C ALA A 157 -27.70 -44.98 22.12
N ASP A 158 -26.37 -44.89 22.25
CA ASP A 158 -25.36 -45.97 22.29
C ASP A 158 -25.15 -46.98 21.15
N SER A 159 -23.86 -47.35 21.05
CA SER A 159 -23.31 -48.63 20.59
C SER A 159 -23.13 -48.83 19.07
N LEU A 160 -22.03 -49.35 18.50
CA LEU A 160 -20.80 -49.99 18.97
C LEU A 160 -19.79 -50.09 17.78
N LEU A 161 -18.50 -50.06 18.11
CA LEU A 161 -17.39 -50.90 17.61
C LEU A 161 -17.00 -50.98 16.11
N ASN A 162 -15.68 -50.71 15.92
CA ASN A 162 -14.67 -51.48 15.17
C ASN A 162 -14.86 -51.71 13.65
N GLN A 163 -13.88 -51.30 12.83
CA GLN A 163 -12.71 -52.12 12.45
C GLN A 163 -11.80 -51.43 11.42
N GLU A 164 -10.49 -51.68 11.57
CA GLU A 164 -9.36 -51.62 10.61
C GLU A 164 -9.76 -52.03 9.16
N GLN A 165 -9.18 -51.62 8.02
CA GLN A 165 -7.82 -51.24 7.59
C GLN A 165 -7.92 -50.67 6.12
N PRO A 166 -6.85 -50.13 5.51
CA PRO A 166 -6.86 -49.42 4.21
C PRO A 166 -6.65 -50.37 3.00
N LEU A 167 -6.92 -49.92 1.76
CA LEU A 167 -6.12 -50.22 0.55
C LEU A 167 -6.71 -49.65 -0.77
N HIS A 168 -5.79 -49.27 -1.67
CA HIS A 168 -5.91 -49.14 -3.13
C HIS A 168 -6.76 -48.01 -3.76
N PHE A 169 -6.09 -46.92 -4.13
CA PHE A 169 -6.43 -46.18 -5.35
C PHE A 169 -5.29 -46.35 -6.37
N ASN A 170 -5.58 -47.11 -7.42
CA ASN A 170 -4.69 -47.34 -8.56
C ASN A 170 -4.67 -46.10 -9.47
N GLN A 171 -3.49 -45.52 -9.68
CA GLN A 171 -3.20 -44.63 -10.81
C GLN A 171 -2.79 -45.47 -12.03
N PRO A 172 -3.39 -45.26 -13.22
CA PRO A 172 -2.87 -45.82 -14.45
C PRO A 172 -1.83 -44.87 -15.09
N ASN A 173 -0.60 -45.35 -15.28
CA ASN A 173 0.36 -44.78 -16.24
C ASN A 173 0.00 -45.19 -17.67
N PRO A 174 0.23 -44.33 -18.68
CA PRO A 174 0.55 -44.74 -20.03
C PRO A 174 2.01 -44.40 -20.42
N PRO A 175 2.53 -44.98 -21.52
CA PRO A 175 3.85 -45.60 -21.53
C PRO A 175 4.94 -44.81 -22.24
N ASN A 176 6.17 -45.19 -21.89
CA ASN A 176 7.45 -44.81 -22.48
C ASN A 176 7.55 -45.27 -23.95
N VAL A 177 7.69 -44.33 -24.88
CA VAL A 177 8.21 -44.58 -26.23
C VAL A 177 9.30 -43.56 -26.49
N ALA A 178 10.52 -44.08 -26.59
CA ALA A 178 11.71 -43.35 -27.00
C ALA A 178 11.63 -43.07 -28.50
N GLU A 179 11.68 -41.81 -28.90
CA GLU A 179 12.07 -41.39 -30.25
C GLU A 179 12.94 -40.13 -30.17
N GLU A 180 13.95 -40.14 -31.03
CA GLU A 180 15.12 -39.27 -31.11
C GLU A 180 14.75 -37.78 -31.33
N LEU A 181 15.33 -36.89 -30.51
CA LEU A 181 15.35 -35.44 -30.82
C LEU A 181 16.68 -35.09 -31.50
N PRO A 182 16.67 -34.51 -32.71
CA PRO A 182 17.88 -34.10 -33.38
C PRO A 182 18.50 -32.85 -32.74
N ASN A 183 19.82 -32.94 -32.60
CA ASN A 183 20.74 -31.89 -32.18
C ASN A 183 20.72 -30.72 -33.19
N ILE A 184 20.28 -29.53 -32.78
CA ILE A 184 20.44 -28.29 -33.55
C ILE A 184 21.17 -27.26 -32.68
N HIS A 185 22.50 -27.30 -32.77
CA HIS A 185 23.34 -26.13 -32.59
C HIS A 185 23.28 -25.27 -33.85
N GLN A 186 22.63 -24.10 -33.81
CA GLN A 186 22.97 -22.96 -34.68
C GLN A 186 22.79 -21.63 -33.93
N PRO A 187 23.74 -20.69 -34.05
CA PRO A 187 23.72 -19.40 -33.36
C PRO A 187 22.71 -18.42 -33.98
N LEU A 188 22.07 -17.61 -33.13
CA LEU A 188 21.17 -16.53 -33.53
C LEU A 188 21.90 -15.50 -34.41
N PRO A 189 21.29 -15.01 -35.50
CA PRO A 189 21.85 -13.92 -36.28
C PRO A 189 21.71 -12.60 -35.51
N VAL A 190 22.82 -11.87 -35.41
CA VAL A 190 22.86 -10.46 -35.04
C VAL A 190 22.09 -9.70 -36.12
N MET A 191 21.01 -9.01 -35.74
CA MET A 191 20.35 -8.06 -36.61
C MET A 191 20.68 -6.66 -36.14
N ASP A 192 21.19 -5.90 -37.11
CA ASP A 192 21.67 -4.53 -37.06
C ASP A 192 20.64 -3.53 -36.53
N GLU A 193 21.21 -2.48 -35.94
CA GLU A 193 20.57 -1.21 -35.59
C GLU A 193 19.84 -0.62 -36.81
N ALA A 194 18.53 -0.42 -36.66
CA ALA A 194 17.77 0.48 -37.51
C ALA A 194 17.14 1.55 -36.60
N GLU A 195 17.82 2.70 -36.51
CA GLU A 195 17.22 3.96 -36.10
C GLU A 195 16.05 4.26 -37.04
N GLY A 196 14.83 4.06 -36.54
CA GLY A 196 13.61 4.60 -37.11
C GLY A 196 13.15 5.75 -36.21
N ASP A 197 13.08 6.95 -36.77
CA ASP A 197 12.49 8.14 -36.15
C ASP A 197 11.01 7.86 -35.78
N GLU A 198 10.75 7.42 -34.55
CA GLU A 198 9.44 7.53 -33.90
C GLU A 198 9.31 8.96 -33.36
N ILE A 199 9.20 9.92 -34.27
CA ILE A 199 8.80 11.29 -33.95
C ILE A 199 7.28 11.38 -34.10
N ASP A 200 6.63 11.53 -32.95
CA ASP A 200 5.42 12.34 -32.71
C ASP A 200 4.02 11.76 -32.87
N GLU A 201 3.77 10.50 -32.53
CA GLU A 201 2.40 10.13 -32.13
C GLU A 201 2.03 10.70 -30.74
N GLU A 202 3.00 10.72 -29.82
CA GLU A 202 2.81 11.27 -28.47
C GLU A 202 2.70 12.82 -28.50
N GLU A 203 3.56 13.50 -29.27
CA GLU A 203 3.47 14.95 -29.43
C GLU A 203 2.21 15.38 -30.20
N ALA A 204 1.75 14.60 -31.20
CA ALA A 204 0.47 14.85 -31.87
C ALA A 204 -0.73 14.66 -30.93
N TYR A 205 -0.71 13.65 -30.06
CA TYR A 205 -1.74 13.45 -29.04
C TYR A 205 -1.74 14.58 -28.01
N HIS A 206 -0.57 15.07 -27.60
CA HIS A 206 -0.47 16.22 -26.70
C HIS A 206 -0.99 17.51 -27.35
N ALA A 207 -0.67 17.76 -28.62
CA ALA A 207 -1.18 18.92 -29.35
C ALA A 207 -2.71 18.88 -29.54
N ASP A 208 -3.28 17.70 -29.81
CA ASP A 208 -4.73 17.53 -29.94
C ASP A 208 -5.45 17.78 -28.61
N MET A 209 -4.88 17.27 -27.50
CA MET A 209 -5.39 17.52 -26.15
C MET A 209 -5.36 19.00 -25.77
N GLU A 210 -4.29 19.73 -26.12
CA GLU A 210 -4.21 21.18 -25.86
C GLU A 210 -5.22 21.98 -26.71
N ASN A 211 -5.46 21.55 -27.95
CA ASN A 211 -6.43 22.20 -28.83
C ASN A 211 -7.86 22.04 -28.32
N ILE A 212 -8.25 20.83 -27.87
CA ILE A 212 -9.59 20.55 -27.31
C ILE A 212 -9.84 21.39 -26.06
N LEU A 213 -8.86 21.50 -25.17
CA LEU A 213 -8.98 22.31 -23.95
C LEU A 213 -9.09 23.80 -24.27
N SER A 214 -8.31 24.28 -25.23
CA SER A 214 -8.33 25.67 -25.68
C SER A 214 -9.66 26.04 -26.34
N GLU A 215 -10.19 25.18 -27.20
CA GLU A 215 -11.47 25.38 -27.87
C GLU A 215 -12.64 25.34 -26.88
N THR A 216 -12.59 24.45 -25.89
CA THR A 216 -13.61 24.38 -24.82
C THR A 216 -13.59 25.66 -23.96
N MET A 217 -12.42 26.12 -23.54
CA MET A 217 -12.30 27.37 -22.77
C MET A 217 -12.76 28.59 -23.57
N ARG A 218 -12.48 28.62 -24.88
CA ARG A 218 -12.93 29.70 -25.77
C ARG A 218 -14.45 29.69 -25.92
N ALA A 219 -15.06 28.52 -26.11
CA ALA A 219 -16.52 28.39 -26.22
C ALA A 219 -17.25 28.83 -24.93
N ASP A 220 -16.72 28.47 -23.77
CA ASP A 220 -17.28 28.90 -22.47
C ASP A 220 -17.15 30.43 -22.29
N LEU A 221 -16.02 31.02 -22.71
CA LEU A 221 -15.82 32.48 -22.68
C LEU A 221 -16.75 33.23 -23.64
N GLU A 222 -17.00 32.70 -24.83
CA GLU A 222 -17.94 33.28 -25.80
C GLU A 222 -19.39 33.20 -25.29
N GLN A 223 -19.75 32.12 -24.61
CA GLN A 223 -21.07 31.96 -24.01
C GLN A 223 -21.32 32.91 -22.83
N ASP A 224 -20.29 33.20 -22.04
CA ASP A 224 -20.39 34.07 -20.85
C ASP A 224 -20.25 35.57 -21.17
N THR A 225 -19.58 35.92 -22.27
CA THR A 225 -19.33 37.33 -22.66
C THR A 225 -20.18 37.84 -23.83
N GLY A 226 -20.80 36.95 -24.62
CA GLY A 226 -21.68 37.34 -25.73
C GLY A 226 -20.98 38.14 -26.84
N VAL A 227 -19.65 38.06 -26.93
CA VAL A 227 -18.84 38.72 -27.96
C VAL A 227 -18.00 37.63 -28.65
N GLU A 228 -18.26 37.42 -29.96
CA GLU A 228 -17.40 36.60 -30.83
C GLU A 228 -15.99 37.23 -30.90
N VAL A 229 -14.93 36.44 -30.66
CA VAL A 229 -13.53 36.86 -30.80
C VAL A 229 -12.89 36.27 -32.04
#